data_AF-A0A2V2SDN9-F1
#
_entry.id   AF-A0A2V2SDN9-F1
#
_cell.length_a   1.000
_cell.length_b   1.000
_cell.length_c   1.000
_cell.angle_alpha   90.00
_cell.angle_beta   90.00
_cell.angle_gamma   90.00
#
_symmetry.space_group_name_H-M   'P 1'
#
loop_
_entity.id
_entity.type
_entity.pdbx_description
1 polymer ?
#
loop_
_entity_poly.entity_id
_entity_poly.type
_entity_poly.pdbx_seq_one_letter_code
_entity_poly.pdbx_strand_id
1 'polypeptide(L)'
;TSTSATINGTVNPENLPTTWYFQYGLTTSYGGFSSTQAVPSIALSFNGLNQAAYLPSPLSGLAAGNAPHTIEAWLKPTLLPPSREWVLLLDGQHAGAHHWLLNQDGSTQIGTYLGAQVHPVLSSNVWTHLAASFDGTNLTVYTNGVSAGTVATSFSLANFALTLAQGYSGESYYGGGMDELRIWNTGRTATQIQANMNTPLSGNEYGLIAYCRMDEGTGSTLSDASGHGNTFQTINNPAWTTGSPVGGMPSAQPSTTAAVIAGLTSGTVYHYRLVASNSVGITYGSDSTFTTLMAQATSPLVLTAPIKSANGTFQFAFTNTPGASFTVLATTNINLPLANWTALSNVVENPPGHFQFTDLQATNNPRRFYRVRSP
;
A
#
# COMPACT_ATOMS: atom_id res chain seq x y z
N THR A 1 11.19 -22.38 -0.61
CA THR A 1 12.36 -22.96 0.09
C THR A 1 12.12 -24.45 0.29
N SER A 2 12.88 -25.14 1.13
CA SER A 2 12.61 -26.54 1.48
C SER A 2 11.46 -26.71 2.49
N THR A 3 11.10 -25.66 3.25
CA THR A 3 10.10 -25.75 4.34
C THR A 3 9.05 -24.64 4.33
N SER A 4 9.12 -23.72 3.37
CA SER A 4 8.16 -22.62 3.20
C SER A 4 8.01 -22.23 1.73
N ALA A 5 6.91 -21.57 1.40
CA ALA A 5 6.66 -21.00 0.08
C ALA A 5 5.92 -19.66 0.21
N THR A 6 6.23 -18.73 -0.69
CA THR A 6 5.39 -17.56 -0.94
C THR A 6 4.49 -17.89 -2.12
N ILE A 7 3.19 -17.94 -1.88
CA ILE A 7 2.18 -18.18 -2.90
C ILE A 7 1.50 -16.87 -3.24
N ASN A 8 1.33 -16.62 -4.55
CA ASN A 8 0.76 -15.40 -5.09
C ASN A 8 -0.62 -15.70 -5.70
N GLY A 9 -1.48 -14.70 -5.71
CA GLY A 9 -2.80 -14.80 -6.31
C GLY A 9 -3.36 -13.42 -6.62
N THR A 10 -4.49 -13.39 -7.32
CA THR A 10 -5.16 -12.15 -7.68
C THR A 10 -6.62 -12.22 -7.23
N VAL A 11 -7.08 -11.20 -6.50
CA VAL A 11 -8.47 -11.08 -6.05
C VAL A 11 -9.09 -9.89 -6.75
N ASN A 12 -10.23 -10.09 -7.45
CA ASN A 12 -11.07 -8.98 -7.87
C ASN A 12 -12.20 -8.81 -6.84
N PRO A 13 -12.21 -7.74 -6.04
CA PRO A 13 -13.19 -7.53 -4.98
C PRO A 13 -14.48 -6.86 -5.47
N GLU A 14 -14.51 -6.38 -6.73
CA GLU A 14 -15.67 -5.74 -7.37
C GLU A 14 -16.33 -4.63 -6.52
N ASN A 15 -15.51 -3.77 -5.90
CA ASN A 15 -15.92 -2.67 -5.01
C ASN A 15 -16.56 -3.11 -3.68
N LEU A 16 -16.43 -4.38 -3.28
CA LEU A 16 -16.98 -4.88 -2.03
C LEU A 16 -15.88 -5.28 -1.04
N PRO A 17 -16.08 -5.06 0.28
CA PRO A 17 -15.11 -5.47 1.28
C PRO A 17 -14.87 -6.97 1.15
N THR A 18 -13.64 -7.33 0.78
CA THR A 18 -13.29 -8.69 0.41
C THR A 18 -12.13 -9.16 1.26
N THR A 19 -12.27 -10.36 1.81
CA THR A 19 -11.16 -11.08 2.46
C THR A 19 -10.73 -12.25 1.60
N TRP A 20 -9.50 -12.71 1.80
CA TRP A 20 -8.94 -13.83 1.06
C TRP A 20 -7.97 -14.63 1.92
N TYR A 21 -7.79 -15.89 1.58
CA TYR A 21 -6.77 -16.78 2.12
C TYR A 21 -6.46 -17.88 1.10
N PHE A 22 -5.37 -18.61 1.29
CA PHE A 22 -5.06 -19.79 0.50
C PHE A 22 -5.43 -21.07 1.25
N GLN A 23 -6.04 -22.00 0.53
CA GLN A 23 -6.08 -23.41 0.92
C GLN A 23 -4.89 -24.12 0.30
N TYR A 24 -4.25 -25.02 1.02
CA TYR A 24 -3.15 -25.83 0.50
C TYR A 24 -3.13 -27.24 1.10
N GLY A 25 -2.50 -28.18 0.42
CA GLY A 25 -2.35 -29.55 0.90
C GLY A 25 -1.64 -30.45 -0.09
N LEU A 26 -1.52 -31.74 0.23
CA LEU A 26 -0.86 -32.74 -0.62
C LEU A 26 -1.73 -33.18 -1.80
N THR A 27 -3.03 -32.88 -1.76
CA THR A 27 -4.01 -33.19 -2.80
C THR A 27 -4.95 -32.00 -2.97
N THR A 28 -5.84 -32.07 -3.97
CA THR A 28 -6.92 -31.08 -4.19
C THR A 28 -8.01 -31.09 -3.11
N SER A 29 -7.93 -31.99 -2.13
CA SER A 29 -8.73 -31.89 -0.90
C SER A 29 -8.16 -30.84 0.08
N TYR A 30 -6.96 -30.34 -0.20
CA TYR A 30 -6.24 -29.36 0.62
C TYR A 30 -6.09 -29.83 2.08
N GLY A 31 -6.39 -28.98 3.07
CA GLY A 31 -6.37 -29.31 4.50
C GLY A 31 -5.60 -28.30 5.37
N GLY A 32 -4.72 -27.52 4.75
CA GLY A 32 -4.04 -26.37 5.33
C GLY A 32 -4.62 -25.04 4.86
N PHE A 33 -4.43 -24.00 5.66
CA PHE A 33 -4.94 -22.64 5.43
C PHE A 33 -3.87 -21.61 5.75
N SER A 34 -3.70 -20.60 4.89
CA SER A 34 -2.98 -19.39 5.28
C SER A 34 -3.85 -18.54 6.22
N SER A 35 -3.26 -17.52 6.85
CA SER A 35 -4.04 -16.48 7.52
C SER A 35 -4.97 -15.77 6.54
N THR A 36 -6.17 -15.43 7.00
CA THR A 36 -7.10 -14.56 6.27
C THR A 36 -6.58 -13.12 6.26
N GLN A 37 -6.59 -12.50 5.09
CA GLN A 37 -6.20 -11.12 4.86
C GLN A 37 -7.35 -10.36 4.21
N ALA A 38 -7.45 -9.05 4.44
CA ALA A 38 -8.37 -8.19 3.69
C ALA A 38 -7.69 -7.66 2.42
N VAL A 39 -8.45 -7.48 1.34
CA VAL A 39 -8.00 -6.66 0.22
C VAL A 39 -7.92 -5.21 0.74
N PRO A 40 -6.77 -4.52 0.59
CA PRO A 40 -6.62 -3.17 1.12
C PRO A 40 -7.58 -2.21 0.43
N SER A 41 -8.16 -1.28 1.20
CA SER A 41 -8.79 -0.09 0.63
C SER A 41 -7.69 0.87 0.16
N ILE A 42 -7.93 1.55 -0.96
CA ILE A 42 -6.98 2.46 -1.57
C ILE A 42 -7.61 3.83 -1.82
N ALA A 43 -6.77 4.85 -1.92
CA ALA A 43 -7.15 6.22 -2.25
C ALA A 43 -6.08 6.84 -3.17
N LEU A 44 -6.43 7.92 -3.85
CA LEU A 44 -5.50 8.66 -4.72
C LEU A 44 -4.68 9.66 -3.88
N SER A 45 -3.38 9.75 -4.14
CA SER A 45 -2.46 10.68 -3.48
C SER A 45 -1.71 11.54 -4.49
N PHE A 46 -1.78 12.86 -4.29
CA PHE A 46 -1.05 13.85 -5.08
C PHE A 46 0.25 14.25 -4.38
N ASN A 47 1.30 14.50 -5.16
CA ASN A 47 2.64 14.83 -4.64
C ASN A 47 2.85 16.31 -4.25
N GLY A 48 1.88 17.20 -4.50
CA GLY A 48 1.99 18.63 -4.20
C GLY A 48 2.94 19.44 -5.10
N LEU A 49 3.45 18.83 -6.17
CA LEU A 49 4.45 19.46 -7.06
C LEU A 49 3.91 19.72 -8.47
N ASN A 50 3.35 18.69 -9.10
CA ASN A 50 2.97 18.73 -10.51
C ASN A 50 1.88 17.72 -10.89
N GLN A 51 1.24 17.11 -9.89
CA GLN A 51 0.18 16.11 -10.09
C GLN A 51 -1.18 16.75 -9.84
N ALA A 52 -2.12 16.46 -10.72
CA ALA A 52 -3.46 17.01 -10.68
C ALA A 52 -4.45 16.04 -11.33
N ALA A 53 -5.74 16.37 -11.25
CA ALA A 53 -6.75 15.77 -12.11
C ALA A 53 -7.67 16.87 -12.65
N TYR A 54 -8.25 16.64 -13.82
CA TYR A 54 -9.15 17.59 -14.45
C TYR A 54 -10.25 16.87 -15.22
N LEU A 55 -11.39 17.54 -15.33
CA LEU A 55 -12.46 17.09 -16.20
C LEU A 55 -12.19 17.59 -17.63
N PRO A 56 -12.05 16.70 -18.64
CA PRO A 56 -11.70 17.09 -20.01
C PRO A 56 -12.84 17.79 -20.75
N SER A 57 -14.04 17.82 -20.18
CA SER A 57 -15.20 18.57 -20.67
C SER A 57 -15.84 19.31 -19.48
N PRO A 58 -16.62 20.37 -19.72
CA PRO A 58 -17.41 21.01 -18.66
C PRO A 58 -18.23 20.00 -17.86
N LEU A 59 -18.31 20.20 -16.53
CA LEU A 59 -19.13 19.36 -15.65
C LEU A 59 -20.57 19.35 -16.13
N SER A 60 -21.07 18.17 -16.48
CA SER A 60 -22.46 17.95 -16.89
C SER A 60 -23.38 17.79 -15.67
N GLY A 61 -24.62 18.26 -15.78
CA GLY A 61 -25.67 18.07 -14.76
C GLY A 61 -25.84 19.21 -13.76
N LEU A 62 -25.05 20.29 -13.86
CA LEU A 62 -25.15 21.49 -13.03
C LEU A 62 -25.76 22.67 -13.82
N ALA A 63 -26.64 23.44 -13.19
CA ALA A 63 -27.23 24.64 -13.79
C ALA A 63 -26.31 25.85 -13.64
N ALA A 64 -26.35 26.77 -14.62
CA ALA A 64 -25.50 27.97 -14.64
C ALA A 64 -25.96 29.06 -13.65
N GLY A 65 -25.06 29.98 -13.37
CA GLY A 65 -25.23 31.10 -12.44
C GLY A 65 -25.08 30.66 -10.99
N ASN A 66 -26.09 31.00 -10.19
CA ASN A 66 -26.10 30.83 -8.73
C ASN A 66 -26.92 29.61 -8.29
N ALA A 67 -26.78 28.49 -9.00
CA ALA A 67 -27.55 27.29 -8.72
C ALA A 67 -27.06 26.58 -7.44
N PRO A 68 -27.96 25.94 -6.67
CA PRO A 68 -27.58 25.14 -5.51
C PRO A 68 -26.71 23.95 -5.96
N HIS A 69 -25.76 23.57 -5.11
CA HIS A 69 -24.88 22.43 -5.36
C HIS A 69 -24.13 22.04 -4.09
N THR A 70 -23.59 20.83 -4.06
CA THR A 70 -22.69 20.37 -3.00
C THR A 70 -21.48 19.69 -3.61
N ILE A 71 -20.29 20.02 -3.14
CA ILE A 71 -19.07 19.28 -3.44
C ILE A 71 -18.58 18.67 -2.13
N GLU A 72 -18.27 17.38 -2.10
CA GLU A 72 -17.73 16.71 -0.92
C GLU A 72 -16.65 15.70 -1.29
N ALA A 73 -15.65 15.55 -0.43
CA ALA A 73 -14.57 14.58 -0.58
C ALA A 73 -13.93 14.29 0.77
N TRP A 74 -13.30 13.13 0.89
CA TRP A 74 -12.32 12.89 1.94
C TRP A 74 -10.97 13.47 1.53
N LEU A 75 -10.32 14.17 2.45
CA LEU A 75 -9.01 14.78 2.24
C LEU A 75 -8.06 14.38 3.37
N LYS A 76 -6.80 14.16 3.03
CA LYS A 76 -5.71 13.93 3.98
C LYS A 76 -4.45 14.66 3.49
N PRO A 77 -4.28 15.95 3.85
CA PRO A 77 -3.06 16.68 3.53
C PRO A 77 -1.85 15.91 4.06
N THR A 78 -0.84 15.61 3.24
CA THR A 78 0.33 14.83 3.70
C THR A 78 1.12 15.62 4.74
N LEU A 79 1.32 16.91 4.45
CA LEU A 79 1.93 17.90 5.31
C LEU A 79 1.12 19.20 5.19
N LEU A 80 1.30 20.11 6.14
CA LEU A 80 0.85 21.47 5.93
C LEU A 80 1.76 22.13 4.90
N PRO A 81 1.19 22.85 3.92
CA PRO A 81 1.95 23.21 2.75
C PRO A 81 2.87 24.39 3.01
N PRO A 82 4.02 24.49 2.33
CA PRO A 82 4.95 25.62 2.49
C PRO A 82 4.40 26.93 1.90
N SER A 83 3.37 26.86 1.07
CA SER A 83 2.61 27.96 0.46
C SER A 83 1.17 27.51 0.28
N ARG A 84 0.24 28.44 0.03
CA ARG A 84 -1.16 28.09 -0.21
C ARG A 84 -1.29 27.08 -1.36
N GLU A 85 -2.14 26.07 -1.17
CA GLU A 85 -2.40 25.00 -2.12
C GLU A 85 -3.82 25.06 -2.67
N TRP A 86 -3.97 24.63 -3.92
CA TRP A 86 -5.26 24.47 -4.60
C TRP A 86 -5.75 23.03 -4.52
N VAL A 87 -6.83 22.81 -3.78
CA VAL A 87 -7.43 21.47 -3.63
C VAL A 87 -8.44 21.20 -4.75
N LEU A 88 -9.30 22.18 -5.04
CA LEU A 88 -10.35 22.07 -6.05
C LEU A 88 -10.70 23.45 -6.62
N LEU A 89 -10.98 23.51 -7.92
CA LEU A 89 -11.53 24.69 -8.58
C LEU A 89 -12.61 24.30 -9.59
N LEU A 90 -13.82 24.83 -9.39
CA LEU A 90 -14.93 24.77 -10.33
C LEU A 90 -15.15 26.15 -10.96
N ASP A 91 -15.26 26.16 -12.29
CA ASP A 91 -15.51 27.30 -13.19
C ASP A 91 -14.28 28.13 -13.62
N GLY A 92 -13.13 27.91 -12.98
CA GLY A 92 -11.86 28.55 -13.33
C GLY A 92 -11.54 29.79 -12.50
N GLN A 93 -10.49 30.54 -12.89
CA GLN A 93 -9.92 31.62 -12.07
C GLN A 93 -10.63 32.97 -12.28
N HIS A 94 -11.89 33.09 -11.88
CA HIS A 94 -12.62 34.35 -11.94
C HIS A 94 -13.50 34.55 -10.70
N ALA A 95 -13.91 35.81 -10.46
CA ALA A 95 -14.86 36.12 -9.39
C ALA A 95 -16.16 35.32 -9.59
N GLY A 96 -16.65 34.67 -8.54
CA GLY A 96 -17.87 33.85 -8.59
C GLY A 96 -17.65 32.34 -8.80
N ALA A 97 -16.42 31.91 -9.09
CA ALA A 97 -16.05 30.48 -9.17
C ALA A 97 -16.01 29.82 -7.78
N HIS A 98 -16.24 28.50 -7.69
CA HIS A 98 -16.14 27.77 -6.42
C HIS A 98 -14.74 27.19 -6.25
N HIS A 99 -14.02 27.59 -5.21
CA HIS A 99 -12.68 27.09 -4.92
C HIS A 99 -12.56 26.50 -3.53
N TRP A 100 -11.63 25.54 -3.40
CA TRP A 100 -11.13 25.03 -2.13
C TRP A 100 -9.61 25.24 -2.07
N LEU A 101 -9.13 26.03 -1.11
CA LEU A 101 -7.71 26.26 -0.87
C LEU A 101 -7.30 25.76 0.53
N LEU A 102 -6.03 25.38 0.68
CA LEU A 102 -5.41 25.02 1.95
C LEU A 102 -4.23 25.94 2.25
N ASN A 103 -4.24 26.60 3.42
CA ASN A 103 -3.18 27.49 3.87
C ASN A 103 -2.10 26.74 4.67
N GLN A 104 -0.97 27.42 4.88
CA GLN A 104 0.20 26.90 5.60
C GLN A 104 -0.08 26.48 7.05
N ASP A 105 -1.11 27.05 7.68
CA ASP A 105 -1.53 26.75 9.05
C ASP A 105 -2.62 25.66 9.14
N GLY A 106 -3.00 25.08 7.99
CA GLY A 106 -4.09 24.10 7.89
C GLY A 106 -5.48 24.72 7.79
N SER A 107 -5.64 26.03 7.96
CA SER A 107 -6.92 26.68 7.65
C SER A 107 -7.22 26.57 6.16
N THR A 108 -8.48 26.39 5.81
CA THR A 108 -8.92 26.34 4.42
C THR A 108 -9.57 27.64 3.98
N GLN A 109 -9.78 27.81 2.68
CA GLN A 109 -10.61 28.85 2.12
C GLN A 109 -11.62 28.17 1.20
N ILE A 110 -12.86 28.03 1.66
CA ILE A 110 -13.90 27.29 0.96
C ILE A 110 -15.03 28.26 0.62
N GLY A 111 -15.25 28.50 -0.67
CA GLY A 111 -16.37 29.32 -1.13
C GLY A 111 -16.13 29.98 -2.46
N THR A 112 -16.64 31.19 -2.61
CA THR A 112 -16.59 31.91 -3.89
C THR A 112 -15.27 32.65 -4.04
N TYR A 113 -14.64 32.53 -5.20
CA TYR A 113 -13.40 33.24 -5.54
C TYR A 113 -13.64 34.75 -5.50
N LEU A 114 -12.77 35.47 -4.77
CA LEU A 114 -12.90 36.90 -4.44
C LEU A 114 -14.21 37.29 -3.72
N GLY A 115 -14.82 36.37 -2.98
CA GLY A 115 -15.96 36.68 -2.12
C GLY A 115 -15.99 35.87 -0.83
N ALA A 116 -17.19 35.61 -0.32
CA ALA A 116 -17.38 35.04 1.01
C ALA A 116 -16.97 33.56 1.09
N GLN A 117 -16.30 33.21 2.19
CA GLN A 117 -15.66 31.91 2.42
C GLN A 117 -15.91 31.42 3.85
N VAL A 118 -15.76 30.11 4.05
CA VAL A 118 -15.66 29.46 5.36
C VAL A 118 -14.27 28.83 5.49
N HIS A 119 -13.72 28.84 6.70
CA HIS A 119 -12.31 28.50 6.96
C HIS A 119 -12.13 27.36 7.98
N PRO A 120 -12.70 26.16 7.78
CA PRO A 120 -12.38 25.04 8.65
C PRO A 120 -10.89 24.71 8.60
N VAL A 121 -10.36 24.15 9.69
CA VAL A 121 -8.97 23.72 9.79
C VAL A 121 -8.88 22.22 9.48
N LEU A 122 -7.96 21.85 8.59
CA LEU A 122 -7.58 20.47 8.33
C LEU A 122 -6.23 20.19 9.01
N SER A 123 -6.12 19.01 9.62
CA SER A 123 -4.85 18.54 10.20
C SER A 123 -4.05 17.73 9.19
N SER A 124 -2.72 17.85 9.25
CA SER A 124 -1.85 17.00 8.43
C SER A 124 -1.96 15.53 8.83
N ASN A 125 -1.86 14.66 7.83
CA ASN A 125 -1.87 13.20 7.94
C ASN A 125 -3.14 12.63 8.61
N VAL A 126 -4.24 13.37 8.64
CA VAL A 126 -5.55 12.94 9.16
C VAL A 126 -6.60 13.03 8.07
N TRP A 127 -7.31 11.92 7.81
CA TRP A 127 -8.46 11.92 6.93
C TRP A 127 -9.59 12.75 7.54
N THR A 128 -10.08 13.73 6.78
CA THR A 128 -11.21 14.58 7.14
C THR A 128 -12.18 14.61 5.96
N HIS A 129 -13.46 14.33 6.23
CA HIS A 129 -14.50 14.55 5.23
C HIS A 129 -14.82 16.04 5.18
N LEU A 130 -14.67 16.67 4.02
CA LEU A 130 -14.99 18.06 3.79
C LEU A 130 -16.15 18.16 2.79
N ALA A 131 -17.22 18.88 3.15
CA ALA A 131 -18.36 19.11 2.27
C ALA A 131 -18.73 20.58 2.24
N ALA A 132 -18.84 21.15 1.03
CA ALA A 132 -19.26 22.52 0.78
C ALA A 132 -20.65 22.50 0.14
N SER A 133 -21.69 22.77 0.93
CA SER A 133 -23.09 22.71 0.50
C SER A 133 -23.68 24.12 0.34
N PHE A 134 -24.09 24.44 -0.87
CA PHE A 134 -24.72 25.70 -1.23
C PHE A 134 -26.21 25.50 -1.54
N ASP A 135 -27.08 26.23 -0.83
CA ASP A 135 -28.55 26.13 -0.98
C ASP A 135 -29.15 27.13 -2.00
N GLY A 136 -28.30 27.92 -2.68
CA GLY A 136 -28.71 29.03 -3.55
C GLY A 136 -28.55 30.41 -2.88
N THR A 137 -28.38 30.45 -1.56
CA THR A 137 -28.21 31.69 -0.77
C THR A 137 -27.04 31.59 0.22
N ASN A 138 -26.93 30.47 0.92
CA ASN A 138 -25.93 30.23 1.95
C ASN A 138 -25.04 29.06 1.57
N LEU A 139 -23.74 29.23 1.75
CA LEU A 139 -22.76 28.16 1.74
C LEU A 139 -22.54 27.71 3.18
N THR A 140 -22.83 26.44 3.46
CA THR A 140 -22.45 25.78 4.71
C THR A 140 -21.36 24.76 4.43
N VAL A 141 -20.27 24.86 5.19
CA VAL A 141 -19.15 23.91 5.09
C VAL A 141 -19.18 22.98 6.30
N TYR A 142 -19.03 21.69 6.05
CA TYR A 142 -19.04 20.64 7.05
C TYR A 142 -17.69 19.92 7.10
N THR A 143 -17.20 19.64 8.30
CA THR A 143 -16.07 18.75 8.55
C THR A 143 -16.54 17.53 9.33
N ASN A 144 -16.26 16.33 8.82
CA ASN A 144 -16.72 15.05 9.39
C ASN A 144 -18.24 15.05 9.68
N GLY A 145 -19.01 15.65 8.79
CA GLY A 145 -20.47 15.74 8.87
C GLY A 145 -21.01 16.78 9.87
N VAL A 146 -20.16 17.55 10.55
CA VAL A 146 -20.55 18.61 11.48
C VAL A 146 -20.31 19.98 10.84
N SER A 147 -21.24 20.93 11.00
CA SER A 147 -21.08 22.27 10.42
C SER A 147 -19.89 22.99 11.04
N ALA A 148 -18.96 23.42 10.20
CA ALA A 148 -17.81 24.23 10.58
C ALA A 148 -18.05 25.73 10.37
N GLY A 149 -19.13 26.10 9.67
CA GLY A 149 -19.55 27.48 9.47
C GLY A 149 -20.49 27.65 8.28
N THR A 150 -21.17 28.78 8.27
CA THR A 150 -22.11 29.18 7.21
C THR A 150 -21.88 30.64 6.85
N VAL A 151 -21.94 30.96 5.56
CA VAL A 151 -21.86 32.32 5.05
C VAL A 151 -22.85 32.55 3.92
N ALA A 152 -23.47 33.72 3.88
CA ALA A 152 -24.25 34.14 2.72
C ALA A 152 -23.30 34.48 1.57
N THR A 153 -23.55 33.91 0.39
CA THR A 153 -22.67 34.08 -0.77
C THR A 153 -23.42 33.85 -2.08
N SER A 154 -22.77 34.15 -3.19
CA SER A 154 -23.27 33.84 -4.52
C SER A 154 -22.14 33.33 -5.40
N PHE A 155 -22.48 32.37 -6.25
CA PHE A 155 -21.64 31.88 -7.33
C PHE A 155 -22.15 32.41 -8.67
N SER A 156 -21.25 32.44 -9.65
CA SER A 156 -21.54 32.84 -11.02
C SER A 156 -20.97 31.79 -11.97
N LEU A 157 -21.44 30.55 -11.85
CA LEU A 157 -20.91 29.40 -12.58
C LEU A 157 -21.35 29.42 -14.04
N ALA A 158 -20.45 29.23 -15.01
CA ALA A 158 -20.79 29.31 -16.44
C ALA A 158 -20.10 28.28 -17.33
N ASN A 159 -18.79 28.10 -17.17
CA ASN A 159 -17.93 27.26 -18.01
C ASN A 159 -17.78 25.84 -17.45
N PHE A 160 -18.02 25.66 -16.15
CA PHE A 160 -17.95 24.40 -15.40
C PHE A 160 -16.67 23.59 -15.61
N ALA A 161 -15.56 24.25 -15.94
CA ALA A 161 -14.23 23.63 -15.92
C ALA A 161 -13.92 23.20 -14.49
N LEU A 162 -13.44 21.97 -14.30
CA LEU A 162 -13.22 21.41 -12.97
C LEU A 162 -11.84 20.77 -12.87
N THR A 163 -11.06 21.22 -11.88
CA THR A 163 -9.74 20.69 -11.58
C THR A 163 -9.60 20.33 -10.11
N LEU A 164 -8.77 19.32 -9.85
CA LEU A 164 -8.39 18.80 -8.55
C LEU A 164 -6.88 18.90 -8.42
N ALA A 165 -6.40 19.33 -7.26
CA ALA A 165 -4.99 19.45 -6.90
C ALA A 165 -4.12 20.33 -7.82
N GLN A 166 -4.71 21.06 -8.76
CA GLN A 166 -4.00 21.84 -9.76
C GLN A 166 -3.53 23.19 -9.19
N GLY A 167 -2.22 23.45 -9.22
CA GLY A 167 -1.64 24.74 -8.84
C GLY A 167 -1.95 25.86 -9.85
N TYR A 168 -2.04 27.08 -9.34
CA TYR A 168 -2.66 28.23 -10.00
C TYR A 168 -2.09 29.54 -9.46
N SER A 169 -1.98 30.59 -10.28
CA SER A 169 -1.54 31.93 -9.82
C SER A 169 -0.19 31.96 -9.07
N GLY A 170 0.73 31.04 -9.39
CA GLY A 170 2.01 30.90 -8.68
C GLY A 170 1.91 30.18 -7.33
N GLU A 171 0.74 29.63 -7.01
CA GLU A 171 0.46 28.86 -5.80
C GLU A 171 0.56 27.35 -6.07
N SER A 172 0.62 26.57 -4.99
CA SER A 172 1.02 25.17 -5.04
C SER A 172 -0.10 24.23 -5.46
N TYR A 173 0.31 23.09 -6.01
CA TYR A 173 -0.55 21.92 -6.20
C TYR A 173 -0.86 21.32 -4.83
N TYR A 174 -2.05 20.73 -4.66
CA TYR A 174 -2.37 20.04 -3.41
C TYR A 174 -1.50 18.79 -3.22
N GLY A 175 -0.93 18.65 -2.03
CA GLY A 175 -0.14 17.48 -1.61
C GLY A 175 -0.87 16.66 -0.55
N GLY A 176 -1.51 15.56 -0.96
CA GLY A 176 -2.25 14.74 -0.02
C GLY A 176 -3.10 13.64 -0.64
N GLY A 177 -3.67 12.82 0.24
CA GLY A 177 -4.72 11.87 -0.10
C GLY A 177 -6.03 12.58 -0.41
N MET A 178 -6.75 12.06 -1.41
CA MET A 178 -8.12 12.40 -1.74
C MET A 178 -8.88 11.10 -1.99
N ASP A 179 -10.12 11.05 -1.55
CA ASP A 179 -10.99 9.89 -1.76
C ASP A 179 -12.46 10.32 -1.86
N GLU A 180 -13.28 9.51 -2.53
CA GLU A 180 -14.74 9.66 -2.58
C GLU A 180 -15.23 11.08 -2.96
N LEU A 181 -14.70 11.66 -4.04
CA LEU A 181 -15.19 12.94 -4.56
C LEU A 181 -16.61 12.76 -5.09
N ARG A 182 -17.54 13.55 -4.55
CA ARG A 182 -18.94 13.57 -4.94
C ARG A 182 -19.37 15.00 -5.24
N ILE A 183 -20.15 15.15 -6.30
CA ILE A 183 -20.74 16.43 -6.68
C ILE A 183 -22.23 16.25 -6.86
N TRP A 184 -22.99 17.10 -6.19
CA TRP A 184 -24.44 17.14 -6.21
C TRP A 184 -24.93 18.44 -6.81
N ASN A 185 -26.00 18.42 -7.60
CA ASN A 185 -26.69 19.62 -8.10
C ASN A 185 -27.77 20.15 -7.13
N THR A 186 -27.63 19.79 -5.84
CA THR A 186 -28.50 20.23 -4.75
C THR A 186 -27.66 20.63 -3.53
N GLY A 187 -28.18 21.53 -2.70
CA GLY A 187 -27.64 21.77 -1.37
C GLY A 187 -27.98 20.60 -0.45
N ARG A 188 -26.98 20.00 0.19
CA ARG A 188 -27.12 18.85 1.09
C ARG A 188 -27.16 19.29 2.55
N THR A 189 -28.07 18.70 3.32
CA THR A 189 -28.18 18.91 4.76
C THR A 189 -27.11 18.13 5.54
N ALA A 190 -26.84 18.52 6.79
CA ALA A 190 -25.94 17.78 7.68
C ALA A 190 -26.30 16.30 7.79
N THR A 191 -27.60 15.98 7.96
CA THR A 191 -28.09 14.59 8.07
C THR A 191 -27.83 13.80 6.78
N GLN A 192 -28.06 14.42 5.63
CA GLN A 192 -27.80 13.82 4.32
C GLN A 192 -26.31 13.55 4.07
N ILE A 193 -25.42 14.42 4.57
CA ILE A 193 -23.97 14.24 4.49
C ILE A 193 -23.54 13.12 5.44
N GLN A 194 -23.96 13.17 6.71
CA GLN A 194 -23.62 12.16 7.72
C GLN A 194 -24.08 10.75 7.33
N ALA A 195 -25.24 10.62 6.69
CA ALA A 195 -25.76 9.35 6.22
C ALA A 195 -24.88 8.69 5.16
N ASN A 196 -24.19 9.49 4.35
CA ASN A 196 -23.54 9.02 3.12
C ASN A 196 -22.01 9.08 3.18
N MET A 197 -21.40 9.95 3.99
CA MET A 197 -19.95 10.24 3.94
C MET A 197 -19.06 9.01 4.21
N ASN A 198 -19.57 8.01 4.93
CA ASN A 198 -18.85 6.77 5.28
C ASN A 198 -19.34 5.55 4.49
N THR A 199 -20.13 5.74 3.43
CA THR A 199 -20.74 4.63 2.70
C THR A 199 -20.55 4.77 1.19
N PRO A 200 -20.23 3.68 0.48
CA PRO A 200 -20.35 3.61 -0.98
C PRO A 200 -21.72 4.07 -1.45
N LEU A 201 -21.74 4.83 -2.54
CA LEU A 201 -22.99 5.18 -3.23
C LEU A 201 -23.23 4.30 -4.46
N SER A 202 -24.50 4.12 -4.80
CA SER A 202 -24.94 3.36 -5.97
C SER A 202 -24.70 4.13 -7.27
N GLY A 203 -24.58 5.46 -7.20
CA GLY A 203 -24.36 6.35 -8.33
C GLY A 203 -25.64 6.97 -8.89
N ASN A 204 -26.81 6.44 -8.54
CA ASN A 204 -28.12 6.91 -9.02
C ASN A 204 -28.89 7.74 -7.97
N GLU A 205 -28.21 8.17 -6.91
CA GLU A 205 -28.82 9.00 -5.87
C GLU A 205 -29.33 10.32 -6.47
N TYR A 206 -30.51 10.75 -6.01
CA TYR A 206 -31.11 11.98 -6.50
C TYR A 206 -30.18 13.18 -6.31
N GLY A 207 -29.88 13.83 -7.43
CA GLY A 207 -29.04 15.02 -7.51
C GLY A 207 -27.53 14.75 -7.54
N LEU A 208 -27.06 13.50 -7.49
CA LEU A 208 -25.65 13.16 -7.69
C LEU A 208 -25.30 13.27 -9.17
N ILE A 209 -24.29 14.07 -9.50
CA ILE A 209 -23.88 14.34 -10.89
C ILE A 209 -22.43 13.96 -11.19
N ALA A 210 -21.61 13.76 -10.18
CA ALA A 210 -20.30 13.11 -10.34
C ALA A 210 -19.96 12.33 -9.09
N TYR A 211 -19.40 11.13 -9.26
CA TYR A 211 -18.90 10.33 -8.15
C TYR A 211 -17.62 9.59 -8.55
N CYS A 212 -16.48 10.12 -8.11
CA CYS A 212 -15.19 9.46 -8.27
C CYS A 212 -14.83 8.75 -6.97
N ARG A 213 -14.91 7.42 -6.99
CA ARG A 213 -14.56 6.55 -5.85
C ARG A 213 -13.07 6.54 -5.53
N MET A 214 -12.22 6.85 -6.50
CA MET A 214 -10.75 6.84 -6.34
C MET A 214 -10.23 5.50 -5.79
N ASP A 215 -10.73 4.42 -6.37
CA ASP A 215 -10.42 3.04 -6.02
C ASP A 215 -9.91 2.22 -7.22
N GLU A 216 -9.52 2.87 -8.33
CA GLU A 216 -9.08 2.19 -9.54
C GLU A 216 -7.73 1.47 -9.37
N GLY A 217 -6.83 1.98 -8.52
CA GLY A 217 -5.54 1.35 -8.20
C GLY A 217 -4.50 1.34 -9.32
N THR A 218 -4.89 1.66 -10.55
CA THR A 218 -4.03 1.80 -11.73
C THR A 218 -4.66 2.74 -12.75
N GLY A 219 -3.94 3.06 -13.83
CA GLY A 219 -4.45 3.88 -14.93
C GLY A 219 -4.34 5.38 -14.67
N SER A 220 -4.89 6.16 -15.61
CA SER A 220 -4.77 7.62 -15.63
C SER A 220 -6.11 8.35 -15.55
N THR A 221 -7.19 7.65 -15.20
CA THR A 221 -8.56 8.18 -15.15
C THR A 221 -9.19 7.95 -13.79
N LEU A 222 -10.07 8.88 -13.36
CA LEU A 222 -10.97 8.67 -12.22
C LEU A 222 -12.38 8.55 -12.78
N SER A 223 -12.94 7.35 -12.69
CA SER A 223 -14.20 6.98 -13.30
C SER A 223 -15.35 7.65 -12.59
N ASP A 224 -16.34 8.12 -13.35
CA ASP A 224 -17.58 8.63 -12.79
C ASP A 224 -18.60 7.49 -12.60
N ALA A 225 -18.85 7.13 -11.34
CA ALA A 225 -19.84 6.14 -10.96
C ALA A 225 -21.29 6.66 -11.01
N SER A 226 -21.52 7.96 -11.24
CA SER A 226 -22.87 8.53 -11.27
C SER A 226 -23.65 8.29 -12.58
N GLY A 227 -22.97 7.80 -13.62
CA GLY A 227 -23.55 7.59 -14.95
C GLY A 227 -23.70 8.86 -15.80
N HIS A 228 -23.22 10.02 -15.35
CA HIS A 228 -23.27 11.28 -16.10
C HIS A 228 -22.07 11.47 -17.04
N GLY A 229 -21.08 10.57 -16.99
CA GLY A 229 -19.91 10.59 -17.87
C GLY A 229 -18.88 11.65 -17.48
N ASN A 230 -18.90 12.13 -16.23
CA ASN A 230 -17.98 13.14 -15.71
C ASN A 230 -16.63 12.51 -15.28
N THR A 231 -16.00 11.75 -16.17
CA THR A 231 -14.73 11.03 -15.92
C THR A 231 -13.53 11.96 -15.96
N PHE A 232 -12.75 12.02 -14.88
CA PHE A 232 -11.54 12.85 -14.80
C PHE A 232 -10.34 12.17 -15.46
N GLN A 233 -9.44 13.01 -15.96
CA GLN A 233 -8.09 12.62 -16.39
C GLN A 233 -7.08 13.09 -15.36
N THR A 234 -6.12 12.24 -15.02
CA THR A 234 -5.01 12.58 -14.13
C THR A 234 -3.83 13.17 -14.93
N ILE A 235 -3.03 13.99 -14.25
CA ILE A 235 -1.82 14.62 -14.77
C ILE A 235 -0.64 14.10 -13.97
N ASN A 236 0.42 13.66 -14.68
CA ASN A 236 1.67 13.19 -14.09
C ASN A 236 1.54 12.03 -13.08
N ASN A 237 0.56 11.14 -13.31
CA ASN A 237 0.35 9.86 -12.61
C ASN A 237 0.41 9.97 -11.07
N PRO A 238 -0.62 10.57 -10.43
CA PRO A 238 -0.76 10.53 -8.97
C PRO A 238 -0.72 9.08 -8.44
N ALA A 239 -0.24 8.90 -7.22
CA ALA A 239 0.01 7.58 -6.66
C ALA A 239 -1.24 7.00 -6.00
N TRP A 240 -1.42 5.69 -6.10
CA TRP A 240 -2.42 4.96 -5.31
C TRP A 240 -1.81 4.56 -3.97
N THR A 241 -2.50 4.87 -2.88
CA THR A 241 -2.03 4.61 -1.50
C THR A 241 -3.05 3.78 -0.74
N THR A 242 -2.58 2.95 0.21
CA THR A 242 -3.47 2.17 1.05
C THR A 242 -4.02 2.98 2.21
N GLY A 243 -5.20 2.60 2.70
CA GLY A 243 -5.83 3.20 3.88
C GLY A 243 -6.81 4.33 3.52
N SER A 244 -7.77 4.02 2.67
CA SER A 244 -8.96 4.87 2.44
C SER A 244 -9.79 5.00 3.73
N PRO A 245 -10.40 6.18 3.99
CA PRO A 245 -11.20 6.45 5.19
C PRO A 245 -12.59 5.81 5.13
N VAL A 246 -13.13 5.54 3.93
CA VAL A 246 -14.38 4.79 3.79
C VAL A 246 -14.04 3.31 3.86
N GLY A 247 -14.05 2.81 5.10
CA GLY A 247 -13.74 1.40 5.38
C GLY A 247 -14.62 0.46 4.55
N GLY A 248 -13.98 -0.44 3.81
CA GLY A 248 -14.67 -1.53 3.13
C GLY A 248 -14.93 -1.36 1.64
N MET A 249 -14.39 -0.38 0.93
CA MET A 249 -14.25 -0.49 -0.53
C MET A 249 -12.81 -0.84 -0.89
N PRO A 250 -12.53 -2.12 -1.24
CA PRO A 250 -11.29 -2.45 -1.87
C PRO A 250 -11.37 -2.08 -3.35
N SER A 251 -10.20 -1.95 -3.97
CA SER A 251 -10.06 -1.49 -5.35
C SER A 251 -11.05 -2.16 -6.31
N ALA A 252 -11.68 -1.41 -7.22
CA ALA A 252 -12.50 -1.97 -8.30
C ALA A 252 -11.75 -2.96 -9.21
N GLN A 253 -10.42 -2.99 -9.11
CA GLN A 253 -9.53 -3.75 -9.96
C GLN A 253 -8.94 -4.98 -9.26
N PRO A 254 -8.45 -5.96 -10.04
CA PRO A 254 -7.76 -7.11 -9.50
C PRO A 254 -6.54 -6.70 -8.66
N SER A 255 -6.54 -7.06 -7.38
CA SER A 255 -5.46 -6.84 -6.43
C SER A 255 -4.53 -8.06 -6.39
N THR A 256 -3.23 -7.84 -6.59
CA THR A 256 -2.22 -8.90 -6.42
C THR A 256 -1.93 -9.11 -4.94
N THR A 257 -1.90 -10.37 -4.53
CA THR A 257 -1.86 -10.80 -3.14
C THR A 257 -0.83 -11.90 -2.96
N ALA A 258 -0.18 -11.93 -1.78
CA ALA A 258 0.84 -12.93 -1.47
C ALA A 258 0.74 -13.38 -0.01
N ALA A 259 0.94 -14.68 0.23
CA ALA A 259 1.02 -15.24 1.57
C ALA A 259 2.22 -16.16 1.70
N VAL A 260 2.87 -16.14 2.86
CA VAL A 260 3.90 -17.11 3.21
C VAL A 260 3.24 -18.27 3.94
N ILE A 261 3.42 -19.48 3.43
CA ILE A 261 3.04 -20.73 4.09
C ILE A 261 4.32 -21.43 4.56
N ALA A 262 4.31 -21.94 5.80
CA ALA A 262 5.45 -22.55 6.46
C ALA A 262 5.13 -23.96 6.97
N GLY A 263 6.14 -24.67 7.47
CA GLY A 263 5.99 -26.03 7.98
C GLY A 263 5.82 -27.09 6.90
N LEU A 264 6.27 -26.81 5.68
CA LEU A 264 6.15 -27.72 4.55
C LEU A 264 7.23 -28.80 4.60
N THR A 265 6.89 -30.00 4.13
CA THR A 265 7.86 -31.07 3.89
C THR A 265 8.69 -30.78 2.63
N SER A 266 9.99 -31.04 2.68
CA SER A 266 10.91 -30.82 1.56
C SER A 266 10.70 -31.81 0.42
N GLY A 267 11.01 -31.42 -0.82
CA GLY A 267 10.89 -32.30 -1.99
C GLY A 267 9.46 -32.75 -2.30
N THR A 268 8.46 -32.03 -1.80
CA THR A 268 7.06 -32.45 -1.82
C THR A 268 6.23 -31.51 -2.68
N VAL A 269 5.35 -32.08 -3.50
CA VAL A 269 4.38 -31.33 -4.30
C VAL A 269 3.19 -30.95 -3.41
N TYR A 270 2.80 -29.68 -3.46
CA TYR A 270 1.60 -29.16 -2.80
C TYR A 270 0.66 -28.59 -3.83
N HIS A 271 -0.63 -28.88 -3.65
CA HIS A 271 -1.75 -28.22 -4.30
C HIS A 271 -2.18 -27.01 -3.48
N TYR A 272 -2.57 -25.92 -4.13
CA TYR A 272 -3.12 -24.75 -3.47
C TYR A 272 -4.14 -24.04 -4.36
N ARG A 273 -5.05 -23.30 -3.73
CA ARG A 273 -5.95 -22.37 -4.40
C ARG A 273 -6.22 -21.15 -3.54
N LEU A 274 -6.50 -20.02 -4.19
CA LEU A 274 -6.98 -18.81 -3.55
C LEU A 274 -8.48 -18.93 -3.24
N VAL A 275 -8.89 -18.45 -2.07
CA VAL A 275 -10.30 -18.36 -1.67
C VAL A 275 -10.56 -16.90 -1.31
N ALA A 276 -11.59 -16.30 -1.91
CA ALA A 276 -12.01 -14.94 -1.62
C ALA A 276 -13.46 -14.93 -1.15
N SER A 277 -13.80 -14.08 -0.19
CA SER A 277 -15.14 -13.93 0.35
C SER A 277 -15.51 -12.48 0.62
N ASN A 278 -16.76 -12.14 0.32
CA ASN A 278 -17.39 -10.87 0.63
C ASN A 278 -18.86 -11.09 1.02
N SER A 279 -19.66 -10.02 1.09
CA SER A 279 -21.08 -10.10 1.43
C SER A 279 -21.95 -10.84 0.40
N VAL A 280 -21.49 -10.98 -0.85
CA VAL A 280 -22.21 -11.70 -1.92
C VAL A 280 -21.97 -13.20 -1.84
N GLY A 281 -20.76 -13.63 -1.47
CA GLY A 281 -20.46 -15.04 -1.32
C GLY A 281 -18.97 -15.36 -1.26
N ILE A 282 -18.65 -16.62 -1.58
CA ILE A 282 -17.29 -17.16 -1.59
C ILE A 282 -16.97 -17.63 -3.01
N THR A 283 -15.82 -17.21 -3.53
CA THR A 283 -15.28 -17.65 -4.81
C THR A 283 -13.99 -18.41 -4.58
N TYR A 284 -13.80 -19.48 -5.34
CA TYR A 284 -12.60 -20.32 -5.32
C TYR A 284 -11.83 -20.13 -6.61
N GLY A 285 -10.53 -19.84 -6.50
CA GLY A 285 -9.60 -19.87 -7.62
C GLY A 285 -9.34 -21.29 -8.11
N SER A 286 -8.75 -21.39 -9.29
CA SER A 286 -8.28 -22.66 -9.85
C SER A 286 -7.21 -23.30 -8.97
N ASP A 287 -7.15 -24.64 -9.01
CA ASP A 287 -6.04 -25.38 -8.40
C ASP A 287 -4.72 -25.04 -9.10
N SER A 288 -3.65 -24.95 -8.32
CA SER A 288 -2.27 -24.77 -8.79
C SER A 288 -1.34 -25.57 -7.90
N THR A 289 -0.13 -25.87 -8.40
CA THR A 289 0.85 -26.64 -7.64
C THR A 289 2.19 -25.94 -7.53
N PHE A 290 2.94 -26.30 -6.48
CA PHE A 290 4.36 -26.00 -6.37
C PHE A 290 5.08 -27.16 -5.70
N THR A 291 6.39 -27.25 -5.90
CA THR A 291 7.23 -28.28 -5.28
C THR A 291 8.24 -27.60 -4.36
N THR A 292 8.28 -28.00 -3.09
CA THR A 292 9.33 -27.53 -2.18
C THR A 292 10.69 -28.05 -2.63
N LEU A 293 11.74 -27.27 -2.38
CA LEU A 293 13.09 -27.74 -2.66
C LEU A 293 13.41 -28.95 -1.77
N MET A 294 14.25 -29.86 -2.27
CA MET A 294 14.81 -30.93 -1.44
C MET A 294 15.57 -30.32 -0.26
N ALA A 295 15.42 -30.90 0.93
CA ALA A 295 16.28 -30.54 2.04
C ALA A 295 17.70 -30.96 1.66
N GLN A 296 18.63 -30.02 1.69
CA GLN A 296 20.02 -30.34 1.40
C GLN A 296 20.53 -31.24 2.53
N ALA A 297 20.88 -32.48 2.19
CA ALA A 297 21.50 -33.38 3.14
C ALA A 297 22.88 -32.80 3.50
N THR A 298 23.04 -32.33 4.73
CA THR A 298 24.37 -32.09 5.27
C THR A 298 24.99 -33.46 5.52
N SER A 299 25.76 -33.95 4.55
CA SER A 299 26.62 -35.10 4.81
C SER A 299 27.48 -34.76 6.04
N PRO A 300 27.59 -35.64 7.05
CA PRO A 300 28.41 -35.34 8.21
C PRO A 300 29.82 -35.00 7.72
N LEU A 301 30.28 -33.81 8.11
CA LEU A 301 31.59 -33.32 7.71
C LEU A 301 32.65 -34.23 8.34
N VAL A 302 33.33 -35.02 7.50
CA VAL A 302 34.42 -35.90 7.92
C VAL A 302 35.74 -35.21 7.63
N LEU A 303 36.55 -35.05 8.67
CA LEU A 303 37.94 -34.65 8.48
C LEU A 303 38.70 -35.83 7.85
N THR A 304 39.37 -35.55 6.74
CA THR A 304 40.12 -36.52 5.95
C THR A 304 41.59 -36.09 5.84
N ALA A 305 42.44 -37.05 5.48
CA ALA A 305 43.85 -36.86 5.16
C ALA A 305 44.63 -35.96 6.16
N PRO A 306 44.76 -36.37 7.45
CA PRO A 306 45.59 -35.61 8.37
C PRO A 306 47.05 -35.62 7.91
N ILE A 307 47.63 -34.43 7.70
CA ILE A 307 49.05 -34.27 7.36
C ILE A 307 49.75 -33.65 8.56
N LYS A 308 50.76 -34.35 9.09
CA LYS A 308 51.70 -33.79 10.07
C LYS A 308 52.90 -33.20 9.33
N SER A 309 53.07 -31.89 9.41
CA SER A 309 54.22 -31.20 8.82
C SER A 309 55.50 -31.41 9.64
N ALA A 310 56.67 -31.23 9.02
CA ALA A 310 57.98 -31.39 9.68
C ALA A 310 58.18 -30.45 10.89
N ASN A 311 57.49 -29.31 10.92
CA ASN A 311 57.46 -28.36 12.03
C ASN A 311 56.42 -28.71 13.12
N GLY A 312 55.74 -29.86 13.01
CA GLY A 312 54.80 -30.38 14.00
C GLY A 312 53.35 -29.89 13.88
N THR A 313 53.02 -29.05 12.89
CA THR A 313 51.64 -28.60 12.66
C THR A 313 50.80 -29.70 12.00
N PHE A 314 49.48 -29.65 12.20
CA PHE A 314 48.55 -30.59 11.59
C PHE A 314 47.60 -29.89 10.63
N GLN A 315 47.51 -30.40 9.41
CA GLN A 315 46.53 -29.96 8.42
C GLN A 315 45.45 -31.04 8.24
N PHE A 316 44.19 -30.61 8.13
CA PHE A 316 43.07 -31.49 7.81
C PHE A 316 42.32 -30.95 6.59
N ALA A 317 41.69 -31.85 5.85
CA ALA A 317 40.82 -31.51 4.73
C ALA A 317 39.39 -32.02 4.97
N PHE A 318 38.41 -31.36 4.35
CA PHE A 318 37.04 -31.87 4.24
C PHE A 318 36.39 -31.32 2.97
N THR A 319 35.32 -31.97 2.50
CA THR A 319 34.55 -31.51 1.34
C THR A 319 33.20 -30.96 1.76
N ASN A 320 32.72 -29.92 1.07
CA ASN A 320 31.37 -29.37 1.24
C ASN A 320 30.93 -28.57 -0.01
N THR A 321 29.77 -27.92 0.07
CA THR A 321 29.25 -27.04 -0.98
C THR A 321 30.26 -25.92 -1.30
N PRO A 322 30.62 -25.71 -2.58
CA PRO A 322 31.55 -24.65 -2.95
C PRO A 322 31.12 -23.26 -2.47
N GLY A 323 32.09 -22.44 -2.01
CA GLY A 323 31.85 -21.09 -1.51
C GLY A 323 31.24 -21.00 -0.11
N ALA A 324 30.96 -22.12 0.55
CA ALA A 324 30.48 -22.13 1.93
C ALA A 324 31.57 -21.67 2.91
N SER A 325 31.19 -20.87 3.90
CA SER A 325 32.09 -20.44 4.97
C SER A 325 32.04 -21.42 6.14
N PHE A 326 33.15 -21.58 6.88
CA PHE A 326 33.19 -22.44 8.07
C PHE A 326 34.03 -21.81 9.18
N THR A 327 33.63 -22.07 10.42
CA THR A 327 34.49 -21.85 11.60
C THR A 327 35.00 -23.19 12.11
N VAL A 328 36.30 -23.29 12.33
CA VAL A 328 36.92 -24.47 12.96
C VAL A 328 37.37 -24.09 14.37
N LEU A 329 36.92 -24.84 15.36
CA LEU A 329 37.32 -24.69 16.76
C LEU A 329 38.23 -25.85 17.16
N ALA A 330 39.25 -25.57 17.96
CA ALA A 330 40.20 -26.56 18.49
C ALA A 330 40.36 -26.46 20.01
N THR A 331 40.55 -27.61 20.67
CA THR A 331 40.85 -27.68 22.11
C THR A 331 41.76 -28.87 22.43
N THR A 332 42.43 -28.83 23.59
CA THR A 332 43.10 -29.98 24.20
C THR A 332 42.20 -30.72 25.20
N ASN A 333 41.08 -30.12 25.62
CA ASN A 333 40.14 -30.68 26.58
C ASN A 333 38.71 -30.61 26.03
N ILE A 334 38.18 -31.77 25.63
CA ILE A 334 36.84 -31.90 25.04
C ILE A 334 35.71 -31.50 25.99
N ASN A 335 35.95 -31.50 27.31
CA ASN A 335 34.95 -31.18 28.32
C ASN A 335 34.74 -29.66 28.51
N LEU A 336 35.55 -28.81 27.86
CA LEU A 336 35.37 -27.36 27.94
C LEU A 336 34.12 -26.90 27.16
N PRO A 337 33.37 -25.89 27.65
CA PRO A 337 32.33 -25.23 26.86
C PRO A 337 32.89 -24.74 25.53
N LEU A 338 32.09 -24.82 24.45
CA LEU A 338 32.54 -24.42 23.10
C LEU A 338 33.05 -22.98 23.00
N ALA A 339 32.52 -22.07 23.83
CA ALA A 339 32.98 -20.68 23.88
C ALA A 339 34.45 -20.57 24.31
N ASN A 340 35.00 -21.60 24.95
CA ASN A 340 36.38 -21.64 25.43
C ASN A 340 37.30 -22.44 24.49
N TRP A 341 36.79 -22.89 23.33
CA TRP A 341 37.62 -23.51 22.30
C TRP A 341 38.25 -22.43 21.42
N THR A 342 39.48 -22.64 20.99
CA THR A 342 40.21 -21.67 20.16
C THR A 342 39.73 -21.75 18.72
N ALA A 343 39.32 -20.63 18.13
CA ALA A 343 39.00 -20.57 16.71
C ALA A 343 40.27 -20.57 15.85
N LEU A 344 40.31 -21.43 14.84
CA LEU A 344 41.33 -21.45 13.79
C LEU A 344 40.85 -20.55 12.64
N SER A 345 41.71 -19.62 12.22
CA SER A 345 41.35 -18.55 11.28
C SER A 345 41.75 -18.84 9.82
N ASN A 346 42.09 -20.08 9.49
CA ASN A 346 42.76 -20.44 8.23
C ASN A 346 42.06 -21.56 7.45
N VAL A 347 40.73 -21.55 7.41
CA VAL A 347 39.99 -22.42 6.50
C VAL A 347 40.09 -21.84 5.09
N VAL A 348 40.73 -22.58 4.18
CA VAL A 348 40.92 -22.17 2.78
C VAL A 348 40.20 -23.18 1.88
N GLU A 349 39.46 -22.67 0.89
CA GLU A 349 38.85 -23.48 -0.16
C GLU A 349 39.81 -23.56 -1.37
N ASN A 350 40.25 -24.77 -1.70
CA ASN A 350 41.09 -25.02 -2.88
C ASN A 350 41.16 -26.53 -3.20
N PRO A 351 40.64 -27.01 -4.35
CA PRO A 351 39.76 -26.35 -5.33
C PRO A 351 38.31 -26.15 -4.81
N PRO A 352 37.37 -25.54 -5.58
CA PRO A 352 35.98 -25.36 -5.16
C PRO A 352 35.34 -26.64 -4.60
N GLY A 353 34.75 -26.54 -3.41
CA GLY A 353 34.15 -27.65 -2.65
C GLY A 353 35.13 -28.46 -1.78
N HIS A 354 36.43 -28.15 -1.81
CA HIS A 354 37.46 -28.78 -0.97
C HIS A 354 38.07 -27.75 -0.02
N PHE A 355 37.91 -27.98 1.28
CA PHE A 355 38.36 -27.06 2.33
C PHE A 355 39.51 -27.67 3.11
N GLN A 356 40.46 -26.83 3.52
CA GLN A 356 41.61 -27.22 4.33
C GLN A 356 41.83 -26.21 5.45
N PHE A 357 42.29 -26.68 6.62
CA PHE A 357 42.77 -25.81 7.69
C PHE A 357 44.00 -26.41 8.37
N THR A 358 44.81 -25.56 8.98
CA THR A 358 46.05 -25.95 9.68
C THR A 358 46.03 -25.50 11.14
N ASP A 359 46.18 -26.41 12.09
CA ASP A 359 46.40 -26.08 13.50
C ASP A 359 47.90 -25.86 13.75
N LEU A 360 48.28 -24.59 13.91
CA LEU A 360 49.66 -24.18 14.20
C LEU A 360 50.08 -24.49 15.65
N GLN A 361 49.13 -24.69 16.57
CA GLN A 361 49.39 -24.95 17.99
C GLN A 361 49.40 -26.45 18.31
N ALA A 362 49.23 -27.32 17.32
CA ALA A 362 49.27 -28.77 17.49
C ALA A 362 50.68 -29.31 17.83
N THR A 363 51.73 -28.48 17.68
CA THR A 363 53.15 -28.83 17.86
C THR A 363 53.51 -29.35 19.26
N ASN A 364 52.73 -28.98 20.29
CA ASN A 364 53.11 -29.18 21.70
C ASN A 364 52.15 -30.09 22.50
N ASN A 365 51.12 -30.69 21.87
CA ASN A 365 50.07 -31.39 22.62
C ASN A 365 49.86 -32.84 22.14
N PRO A 366 49.80 -33.82 23.06
CA PRO A 366 49.63 -35.23 22.70
C PRO A 366 48.21 -35.57 22.20
N ARG A 367 47.22 -34.70 22.45
CA ARG A 367 45.83 -34.86 22.00
C ARG A 367 45.21 -33.51 21.64
N ARG A 368 44.46 -33.48 20.54
CA ARG A 368 43.70 -32.34 20.03
C ARG A 368 42.32 -32.78 19.56
N PHE A 369 41.31 -31.94 19.80
CA PHE A 369 39.94 -32.14 19.35
C PHE A 369 39.51 -30.98 18.47
N TYR A 370 38.76 -31.26 17.42
CA TYR A 370 38.32 -30.27 16.44
C TYR A 370 36.81 -30.30 16.28
N ARG A 371 36.21 -29.13 16.05
CA ARG A 371 34.80 -29.00 15.68
C ARG A 371 34.67 -28.00 14.54
N VAL A 372 34.11 -28.45 13.42
CA VAL A 372 33.80 -27.59 12.27
C VAL A 372 32.33 -27.20 12.34
N ARG A 373 32.02 -25.92 12.11
CA ARG A 373 30.65 -25.38 12.08
C ARG A 373 30.44 -24.63 10.77
N SER A 374 29.34 -24.95 10.09
CA SER A 374 28.76 -24.10 9.05
C SER A 374 27.94 -22.98 9.74
N PRO A 375 27.81 -21.79 9.13
CA PRO A 375 26.93 -20.72 9.58
C PRO A 375 25.52 -21.18 9.94
#